data_AF-A0A4R7FGV7-F1
#
_entry.id   AF-A0A4R7FGV7-F1
#
_cell.length_a   1.000
_cell.length_b   1.000
_cell.length_c   1.000
_cell.angle_alpha   90.00
_cell.angle_beta   90.00
_cell.angle_gamma   90.00
#
_symmetry.space_group_name_H-M   'P 1'
#
loop_
_entity.id
_entity.type
_entity.pdbx_description
1 polymer ?
#
loop_
_entity_poly.entity_id
_entity_poly.type
_entity_poly.pdbx_seq_one_letter_code
_entity_poly.pdbx_strand_id
1 'polypeptide(L)'
;MSTFEEIVRRIVREEIRAALEELQLAASPAPAPVQSLLGTRAAAERLGVAPATLRDWRVDRKGPPAVKYGRLVKYRVEDLDHWIADQRR
;
A
#
# COMPACT_ATOMS: atom_id res chain seq x y z
N MET A 1 -25.78 -40.74 -17.99
CA MET A 1 -25.13 -39.41 -18.06
C MET A 1 -24.14 -39.33 -16.92
N SER A 2 -22.90 -38.99 -17.24
CA SER A 2 -21.68 -39.57 -16.65
C SER A 2 -21.29 -38.99 -15.29
N THR A 3 -21.54 -39.75 -14.22
CA THR A 3 -21.06 -39.50 -12.84
C THR A 3 -19.54 -39.31 -12.77
N PHE A 4 -18.81 -39.88 -13.73
CA PHE A 4 -17.35 -39.74 -13.82
C PHE A 4 -16.92 -38.30 -14.12
N GLU A 5 -17.68 -37.58 -14.96
CA GLU A 5 -17.39 -36.17 -15.27
C GLU A 5 -17.61 -35.28 -14.05
N GLU A 6 -18.63 -35.59 -13.23
CA GLU A 6 -18.86 -34.90 -11.95
C GLU A 6 -17.76 -35.18 -10.94
N ILE A 7 -17.27 -36.43 -10.87
CA ILE A 7 -16.16 -36.81 -9.99
C ILE A 7 -14.88 -36.08 -10.38
N VAL A 8 -14.51 -36.09 -11.67
CA VAL A 8 -13.31 -35.40 -12.16
C VAL A 8 -13.42 -33.89 -11.93
N ARG A 9 -14.56 -33.28 -12.25
CA ARG A 9 -14.80 -31.84 -11.98
C ARG A 9 -14.77 -31.51 -10.49
N ARG A 10 -15.18 -32.44 -9.61
CA ARG A 10 -15.11 -32.24 -8.15
C ARG A 10 -13.67 -32.30 -7.67
N ILE A 11 -12.91 -33.31 -8.11
CA ILE A 11 -11.50 -33.46 -7.76
C ILE A 11 -10.71 -32.23 -8.22
N VAL A 12 -10.79 -31.86 -9.50
CA VAL A 12 -10.05 -30.69 -10.02
C VAL A 12 -10.43 -29.39 -9.29
N ARG A 13 -11.69 -29.21 -8.88
CA ARG A 13 -12.11 -28.01 -8.11
C ARG A 13 -11.55 -28.00 -6.70
N GLU A 14 -11.55 -29.13 -6.01
CA GLU A 14 -10.99 -29.23 -4.65
C GLU A 14 -9.46 -29.04 -4.69
N GLU A 15 -8.77 -29.60 -5.69
CA GLU A 15 -7.33 -29.42 -5.89
C GLU A 15 -6.96 -27.97 -6.20
N ILE A 16 -7.70 -27.30 -7.10
CA ILE A 16 -7.47 -25.88 -7.41
C ILE A 16 -7.74 -25.01 -6.17
N ARG A 17 -8.81 -25.30 -5.40
CA ARG A 17 -9.11 -24.57 -4.16
C ARG A 17 -7.98 -24.72 -3.14
N ALA A 18 -7.49 -25.93 -2.91
CA ALA A 18 -6.41 -26.20 -1.96
C ALA A 18 -5.12 -25.49 -2.39
N ALA A 19 -4.75 -25.55 -3.67
CA ALA A 19 -3.58 -24.86 -4.20
C ALA A 19 -3.69 -23.33 -4.08
N LEU A 20 -4.88 -22.76 -4.29
CA LEU A 20 -5.13 -21.32 -4.09
C LEU A 20 -5.06 -20.93 -2.61
N GLU A 21 -5.50 -21.80 -1.70
CA GLU A 21 -5.47 -21.57 -0.27
C GLU A 21 -4.04 -21.67 0.29
N GLU A 22 -3.21 -22.60 -0.19
CA GLU A 22 -1.78 -22.66 0.13
C GLU A 22 -1.03 -21.41 -0.36
N LEU A 23 -1.33 -20.93 -1.57
CA LEU A 23 -0.78 -19.68 -2.09
C LEU A 23 -1.22 -18.46 -1.24
N GLN A 24 -2.46 -18.48 -0.72
CA GLN A 24 -2.95 -17.44 0.19
C GLN A 24 -2.36 -17.55 1.60
N LEU A 25 -2.06 -18.76 2.09
CA LEU A 25 -1.48 -18.98 3.44
C LEU A 25 0.01 -18.60 3.49
N ALA A 26 0.74 -18.74 2.38
CA ALA A 26 2.10 -18.22 2.23
C ALA A 26 2.14 -16.68 2.07
N ALA A 27 1.05 -16.08 1.59
CA ALA A 27 0.82 -14.66 1.67
C ALA A 27 0.30 -14.32 3.07
N SER A 28 1.20 -14.30 4.06
CA SER A 28 0.92 -13.63 5.33
C SER A 28 0.18 -12.33 5.00
N PRO A 29 -1.07 -12.10 5.48
CA PRO A 29 -1.72 -10.83 5.21
C PRO A 29 -0.77 -9.80 5.79
N ALA A 30 -0.16 -9.01 4.91
CA ALA A 30 0.66 -7.89 5.33
C ALA A 30 -0.16 -7.19 6.42
N PRO A 31 0.42 -6.95 7.61
CA PRO A 31 -0.36 -6.48 8.75
C PRO A 31 -1.24 -5.32 8.27
N ALA A 32 -2.56 -5.44 8.48
CA ALA A 32 -3.57 -4.44 8.14
C ALA A 32 -3.00 -3.04 8.36
N PRO A 33 -3.23 -2.10 7.43
CA PRO A 33 -2.30 -1.01 7.12
C PRO A 33 -1.86 -0.32 8.40
N VAL A 34 -0.70 -0.72 8.92
CA VAL A 34 0.04 0.09 9.87
C VAL A 34 0.22 1.40 9.13
N GLN A 35 -0.44 2.47 9.59
CA GLN A 35 -0.40 3.79 8.96
C GLN A 35 1.04 4.06 8.53
N SER A 36 1.30 3.91 7.24
CA SER A 36 2.67 3.68 6.79
C SER A 36 3.37 5.03 6.79
N LEU A 37 4.17 5.27 7.83
CA LEU A 37 4.89 6.52 8.01
C LEU A 37 6.13 6.53 7.12
N LEU A 38 6.04 7.27 6.02
CA LEU A 38 7.15 7.46 5.09
C LEU A 38 8.12 8.52 5.61
N GLY A 39 9.43 8.25 5.46
CA GLY A 39 10.43 9.31 5.60
C GLY A 39 10.40 10.26 4.40
N THR A 40 11.06 11.41 4.52
CA THR A 40 11.09 12.45 3.46
C THR A 40 11.47 11.90 2.08
N ARG A 41 12.44 10.98 1.98
CA ARG A 41 12.85 10.42 0.69
C ARG A 41 11.73 9.61 0.02
N ALA A 42 11.13 8.68 0.75
CA ALA A 42 10.04 7.85 0.24
C ALA A 42 8.77 8.67 -0.04
N ALA A 43 8.50 9.68 0.79
CA ALA A 43 7.40 10.61 0.54
C ALA A 43 7.64 11.44 -0.73
N ALA A 44 8.85 11.95 -0.94
CA ALA A 44 9.20 12.72 -2.13
C ALA A 44 9.13 11.87 -3.41
N GLU A 45 9.59 10.61 -3.33
CA GLU A 45 9.46 9.63 -4.42
C GLU A 45 8.00 9.38 -4.77
N ARG A 46 7.12 9.19 -3.78
CA ARG A 46 5.67 9.04 -4.01
C ARG A 46 5.05 10.24 -4.70
N LEU A 47 5.48 11.45 -4.34
CA LEU A 47 5.00 12.70 -4.93
C LEU A 47 5.67 13.02 -6.28
N GLY A 48 6.72 12.28 -6.69
CA GLY A 48 7.50 12.58 -7.90
C GLY A 48 8.35 13.85 -7.82
N VAL A 49 8.79 14.27 -6.62
CA VAL A 49 9.59 15.49 -6.41
C VAL A 49 10.94 15.17 -5.77
N ALA A 50 11.88 16.11 -5.82
CA ALA A 50 13.14 15.97 -5.09
C ALA A 50 12.92 16.07 -3.56
N PRO A 51 13.65 15.30 -2.73
CA PRO A 51 13.55 15.41 -1.26
C PRO A 51 13.85 16.81 -0.71
N ALA A 52 14.70 17.57 -1.40
CA ALA A 52 14.98 18.97 -1.07
C ALA A 52 13.74 19.85 -1.26
N THR A 53 13.03 19.70 -2.38
CA THR A 53 11.76 20.40 -2.64
C THR A 53 10.73 20.10 -1.55
N LEU A 54 10.57 18.84 -1.17
CA LEU A 54 9.64 18.47 -0.09
C LEU A 54 10.06 19.05 1.28
N ARG A 55 11.38 19.21 1.52
CA ARG A 55 11.89 19.89 2.72
C ARG A 55 11.52 21.37 2.70
N ASP A 56 11.70 22.03 1.57
CA ASP A 56 11.44 23.47 1.42
C ASP A 56 9.93 23.74 1.52
N TRP A 57 9.08 22.92 0.90
CA TRP A 57 7.62 22.98 1.06
C TRP A 57 7.15 22.85 2.51
N ARG A 58 7.85 22.04 3.32
CA ARG A 58 7.54 21.91 4.75
C ARG A 58 7.90 23.19 5.51
N VAL A 59 9.00 23.85 5.17
CA VAL A 59 9.40 25.14 5.76
C VAL A 59 8.39 26.22 5.38
N ASP A 60 8.01 26.26 4.11
CA ASP A 60 7.06 27.23 3.55
C ASP A 60 5.59 26.93 3.91
N ARG A 61 5.31 25.78 4.53
CA ARG A 61 3.96 25.28 4.85
C ARG A 61 3.02 25.16 3.63
N LYS A 62 3.57 24.81 2.46
CA LYS A 62 2.82 24.66 1.19
C LYS A 62 2.61 23.20 0.76
N GLY A 63 3.29 22.27 1.41
CA GLY A 63 3.25 20.84 1.06
C GLY A 63 2.29 20.02 1.91
N PRO A 64 2.30 18.69 1.73
CA PRO A 64 1.50 17.78 2.52
C PRO A 64 1.87 17.82 4.02
N PRO A 65 0.91 17.52 4.91
CA PRO A 65 1.15 17.46 6.36
C PRO A 65 2.33 16.56 6.73
N ALA A 66 3.22 17.09 7.55
CA ALA A 66 4.37 16.37 8.09
C ALA A 66 4.20 16.14 9.60
N VAL A 67 4.41 14.91 10.05
CA VAL A 67 4.38 14.53 11.47
C VAL A 67 5.81 14.48 12.01
N LYS A 68 6.06 15.21 13.11
CA LYS A 68 7.33 15.12 13.84
C LYS A 68 7.30 13.92 14.79
N TYR A 69 8.30 13.06 14.67
CA TYR A 69 8.53 11.93 15.57
C TYR A 69 9.92 12.10 16.20
N GLY A 70 9.98 12.90 17.27
CA GLY A 70 11.23 13.35 17.88
C GLY A 70 12.08 14.16 16.89
N ARG A 71 13.27 13.65 16.54
CA ARG A 71 14.17 14.25 15.54
C ARG A 71 13.81 13.87 14.10
N LEU A 72 12.93 12.89 13.90
CA LEU A 72 12.55 12.41 12.58
C LEU A 72 11.31 13.15 12.08
N VAL A 73 11.26 13.35 10.77
CA VAL A 73 10.08 13.85 10.07
C VAL A 73 9.51 12.71 9.24
N LYS A 74 8.22 12.47 9.41
CA LYS A 74 7.47 11.42 8.73
C LYS A 74 6.24 12.00 8.05
N TYR A 75 5.74 11.30 7.05
CA TYR A 75 4.53 11.63 6.32
C TYR A 75 3.62 10.42 6.36
N ARG A 76 2.34 10.63 6.67
CA ARG A 76 1.37 9.55 6.52
C ARG A 76 1.06 9.40 5.03
N VAL A 77 0.92 8.16 4.60
CA VAL A 77 0.50 7.86 3.23
C VAL A 77 -0.84 8.53 2.88
N GLU A 78 -1.81 8.48 3.79
CA GLU A 78 -3.14 9.10 3.60
C GLU A 78 -3.04 10.61 3.33
N ASP A 79 -2.24 11.34 4.11
CA ASP A 79 -2.05 12.78 3.97
C ASP A 79 -1.40 13.15 2.63
N LEU A 80 -0.45 12.33 2.15
CA LEU A 80 0.17 12.52 0.84
C LEU A 80 -0.85 12.35 -0.29
N ASP A 81 -1.69 11.32 -0.20
CA ASP A 81 -2.72 11.04 -1.21
C ASP A 81 -3.81 12.12 -1.23
N HIS A 82 -4.26 12.56 -0.06
CA HIS A 82 -5.20 13.68 0.08
C HIS A 82 -4.63 14.96 -0.54
N TRP A 83 -3.36 15.28 -0.26
CA TRP A 83 -2.73 16.46 -0.84
C TRP A 83 -2.67 16.38 -2.37
N ILE A 84 -2.31 15.22 -2.95
CA ILE A 84 -2.33 15.01 -4.42
C ILE A 84 -3.74 15.23 -4.98
N ALA A 85 -4.76 14.71 -4.31
CA ALA A 85 -6.15 14.87 -4.75
C ALA A 85 -6.59 16.34 -4.74
N ASP A 86 -6.19 17.10 -3.72
CA ASP A 86 -6.49 18.53 -3.60
C ASP A 86 -5.77 19.39 -4.66
N GLN A 87 -4.63 18.94 -5.20
CA GLN A 87 -3.92 19.65 -6.28
C GLN A 87 -4.64 19.61 -7.63
N ARG A 88 -5.69 18.79 -7.82
CA ARG A 88 -6.42 18.66 -9.09
C ARG A 88 -7.48 19.75 -9.32
N ARG A 89 -7.43 20.85 -8.56
CA ARG A 89 -8.37 21.98 -8.68
C ARG A 89 -7.98 22.99 -9.74
#